data_AF-A0A1R1J5J7-F1
#
_entry.id   AF-A0A1R1J5J7-F1
#
_cell.length_a   1.000
_cell.length_b   1.000
_cell.length_c   1.000
_cell.angle_alpha   90.00
_cell.angle_beta   90.00
_cell.angle_gamma   90.00
#
_symmetry.space_group_name_H-M   'P 1'
#
loop_
_entity.id
_entity.type
_entity.pdbx_description
1 polymer ?
#
loop_
_entity_poly.entity_id
_entity_poly.type
_entity_poly.pdbx_seq_one_letter_code
_entity_poly.pdbx_strand_id
1 'polypeptide(L)'
;MAFALCSSKAYACKVLELDNMQLPLNSVEIGNSDRLSIVRHFLTAREWTREGASATIDAAAFAWERNPKELAKLRGEAMKSFLVRLGMNPQDVWVQERIIQGKDGKPDPDDVHQVGVEFVPKCPPEGCQSLCNTPGLQGVVSYAVTAATPGPLPDGNRFTCADKREPTTARIVTTQRWTPHTEDKALFLESSSKPLAHVCYRITTSAAHYVGMTDERGQTERMQLLGPEYTRIEVQVDATKY
;
A
#
# COMPACT_ATOMS: atom_id res chain seq x y z
N MET A 1 2.51 30.90 38.87
CA MET A 1 3.15 29.73 38.22
C MET A 1 2.32 29.40 36.98
N ALA A 2 2.85 29.69 35.79
CA ALA A 2 2.18 29.35 34.54
C ALA A 2 2.54 27.90 34.19
N PHE A 3 1.54 27.01 34.18
CA PHE A 3 1.70 25.69 33.57
C PHE A 3 1.77 25.89 32.07
N ALA A 4 2.98 25.85 31.52
CA ALA A 4 3.19 25.69 30.09
C ALA A 4 2.67 24.31 29.70
N LEU A 5 1.47 24.27 29.13
CA LEU A 5 0.98 23.13 28.37
C LEU A 5 1.90 23.01 27.15
N CYS A 6 2.94 22.18 27.27
CA CYS A 6 3.64 21.66 26.11
C CYS A 6 2.60 20.87 25.29
N SER A 7 2.03 21.51 24.27
CA SER A 7 1.42 20.81 23.15
C SER A 7 2.53 20.02 22.46
N SER A 8 2.82 18.83 22.96
CA SER A 8 3.51 17.80 22.22
C SER A 8 2.63 17.47 21.04
N LYS A 9 2.82 18.21 19.95
CA LYS A 9 2.27 17.85 18.66
C LYS A 9 2.82 16.46 18.33
N ALA A 10 2.02 15.44 18.59
CA ALA A 10 2.32 14.07 18.25
C ALA A 10 2.32 13.99 16.71
N TYR A 11 3.50 14.12 16.13
CA TYR A 11 3.72 14.04 14.71
C TYR A 11 4.40 12.70 14.46
N ALA A 12 3.59 11.68 14.15
CA ALA A 12 4.06 10.34 13.81
C ALA A 12 3.93 10.13 12.31
N CYS A 13 4.94 9.51 11.68
CA CYS A 13 4.71 8.94 10.36
C CYS A 13 3.76 7.74 10.53
N LYS A 14 2.77 7.66 9.65
CA LYS A 14 1.78 6.58 9.67
C LYS A 14 2.18 5.55 8.61
N VAL A 15 2.38 4.31 9.05
CA VAL A 15 2.63 3.15 8.18
C VAL A 15 1.40 2.26 8.27
N LEU A 16 0.69 2.09 7.14
CA LEU A 16 -0.47 1.23 7.03
C LEU A 16 -0.71 0.80 5.58
N GLU A 17 -1.47 -0.28 5.42
CA GLU A 17 -2.18 -0.61 4.19
C GLU A 17 -3.68 -0.66 4.50
N LEU A 18 -4.51 -0.21 3.56
CA LEU A 18 -5.96 -0.13 3.72
C LEU A 18 -6.67 -0.69 2.50
N ASP A 19 -7.58 -1.64 2.72
CA ASP A 19 -8.58 -2.05 1.74
C ASP A 19 -9.98 -1.62 2.20
N ASN A 20 -10.74 -1.06 1.27
CA ASN A 20 -12.15 -0.72 1.48
C ASN A 20 -12.99 -1.40 0.41
N MET A 21 -13.96 -2.21 0.83
CA MET A 21 -14.70 -3.12 -0.04
C MET A 21 -16.19 -2.78 -0.04
N GLN A 22 -16.77 -2.85 -1.23
CA GLN A 22 -18.21 -2.82 -1.40
C GLN A 22 -18.74 -4.24 -1.56
N LEU A 23 -19.60 -4.67 -0.64
CA LEU A 23 -20.23 -5.97 -0.69
C LEU A 23 -21.65 -5.87 -1.28
N PRO A 24 -22.14 -6.94 -1.93
CA PRO A 24 -23.56 -7.02 -2.27
C PRO A 24 -24.44 -6.89 -1.03
N LEU A 25 -25.60 -6.26 -1.19
CA LEU A 25 -26.57 -6.12 -0.10
C LEU A 25 -26.98 -7.48 0.47
N ASN A 26 -27.06 -7.57 1.79
CA ASN A 26 -27.38 -8.78 2.55
C ASN A 26 -26.38 -9.93 2.37
N SER A 27 -25.16 -9.65 1.91
CA SER A 27 -24.12 -10.65 1.69
C SER A 27 -22.93 -10.48 2.64
N VAL A 28 -22.30 -11.61 2.97
CA VAL A 28 -21.01 -11.71 3.67
C VAL A 28 -19.87 -12.11 2.72
N GLU A 29 -20.19 -12.30 1.44
CA GLU A 29 -19.25 -12.80 0.44
C GLU A 29 -18.27 -11.70 0.02
N ILE A 30 -16.98 -11.95 0.26
CA ILE A 30 -15.88 -11.11 -0.21
C ILE A 30 -15.52 -11.52 -1.63
N GLY A 31 -15.50 -10.56 -2.56
CA GLY A 31 -15.15 -10.78 -3.97
C GLY A 31 -13.71 -11.27 -4.14
N ASN A 32 -13.42 -11.99 -5.23
CA ASN A 32 -12.08 -12.53 -5.46
C ASN A 32 -11.02 -11.44 -5.66
N SER A 33 -11.37 -10.33 -6.33
CA SER A 33 -10.49 -9.17 -6.48
C SER A 33 -10.09 -8.60 -5.13
N ASP A 34 -11.06 -8.48 -4.22
CA ASP A 34 -10.85 -7.94 -2.88
C ASP A 34 -9.98 -8.88 -2.04
N ARG A 35 -10.22 -10.21 -2.11
CA ARG A 35 -9.37 -11.21 -1.45
C ARG A 35 -7.92 -11.10 -1.90
N LEU A 36 -7.68 -10.92 -3.21
CA LEU A 36 -6.32 -10.76 -3.75
C LEU A 36 -5.68 -9.45 -3.27
N SER A 37 -6.44 -8.36 -3.21
CA SER A 37 -5.96 -7.08 -2.68
C SER A 37 -5.51 -7.21 -1.22
N ILE A 38 -6.36 -7.79 -0.37
CA ILE A 38 -6.07 -8.04 1.05
C ILE A 38 -4.83 -8.92 1.23
N VAL A 39 -4.69 -9.97 0.42
CA VAL A 39 -3.51 -10.85 0.47
C VAL A 39 -2.24 -10.05 0.20
N ARG A 40 -2.24 -9.14 -0.78
CA ARG A 40 -1.08 -8.31 -1.11
C ARG A 40 -0.73 -7.36 0.03
N HIS A 41 -1.71 -6.62 0.53
CA HIS A 41 -1.50 -5.72 1.66
C HIS A 41 -1.03 -6.46 2.91
N PHE A 42 -1.56 -7.66 3.18
CA PHE A 42 -1.07 -8.52 4.26
C PHE A 42 0.39 -8.95 4.06
N LEU A 43 0.79 -9.36 2.85
CA LEU A 43 2.16 -9.75 2.55
C LEU A 43 3.13 -8.57 2.75
N THR A 44 2.77 -7.39 2.23
CA THR A 44 3.53 -6.15 2.47
C THR A 44 3.62 -5.82 3.96
N ALA A 45 2.50 -5.85 4.67
CA ALA A 45 2.43 -5.48 6.08
C ALA A 45 3.26 -6.42 6.97
N ARG A 46 3.26 -7.71 6.66
CA ARG A 46 4.04 -8.73 7.38
C ARG A 46 5.55 -8.50 7.28
N GLU A 47 6.01 -7.82 6.23
CA GLU A 47 7.44 -7.55 6.00
C GLU A 47 7.95 -6.28 6.70
N TRP A 48 7.06 -5.44 7.23
CA TRP A 48 7.48 -4.21 7.91
C TRP A 48 8.37 -4.48 9.12
N THR A 49 8.03 -5.48 9.93
CA THR A 49 8.75 -5.80 11.17
C THR A 49 8.90 -7.31 11.32
N ARG A 50 9.80 -7.76 12.21
CA ARG A 50 9.94 -9.19 12.51
C ARG A 50 8.75 -9.72 13.33
N GLU A 51 8.12 -8.85 14.08
CA GLU A 51 6.95 -9.08 14.92
C GLU A 51 5.66 -9.23 14.08
N GLY A 52 5.72 -8.82 12.81
CA GLY A 52 4.66 -8.90 11.81
C GLY A 52 3.75 -7.66 11.81
N ALA A 53 2.47 -7.89 11.54
CA ALA A 53 1.44 -6.87 11.50
C ALA A 53 0.22 -7.27 12.33
N SER A 54 -0.52 -6.26 12.76
CA SER A 54 -1.86 -6.41 13.29
C SER A 54 -2.88 -5.83 12.31
N ALA A 55 -4.14 -6.23 12.45
CA ALA A 55 -5.22 -5.77 11.58
C ALA A 55 -6.44 -5.32 12.38
N THR A 56 -7.05 -4.23 11.94
CA THR A 56 -8.39 -3.80 12.36
C THR A 56 -9.35 -3.98 11.20
N ILE A 57 -10.45 -4.66 11.45
CA ILE A 57 -11.55 -4.83 10.50
C ILE A 57 -12.67 -3.89 10.93
N ASP A 58 -13.04 -2.95 10.09
CA ASP A 58 -14.29 -2.19 10.21
C ASP A 58 -15.37 -2.92 9.39
N ALA A 59 -16.32 -3.56 10.06
CA ALA A 59 -17.39 -4.30 9.43
C ALA A 59 -18.72 -3.57 9.64
N ALA A 60 -19.34 -3.20 8.53
CA ALA A 60 -20.56 -2.42 8.52
C ALA A 60 -21.71 -3.11 7.80
N ALA A 61 -22.92 -2.68 8.16
CA ALA A 61 -24.12 -2.95 7.40
C ALA A 61 -24.97 -1.69 7.31
N PHE A 62 -25.70 -1.54 6.21
CA PHE A 62 -26.65 -0.44 6.09
C PHE A 62 -27.88 -0.72 6.94
N ALA A 63 -28.46 0.34 7.52
CA ALA A 63 -29.66 0.23 8.36
C ALA A 63 -30.86 -0.43 7.66
N TRP A 64 -30.92 -0.41 6.32
CA TRP A 64 -31.97 -1.03 5.51
C TRP A 64 -31.64 -2.46 5.03
N GLU A 65 -30.49 -3.03 5.39
CA GLU A 65 -30.21 -4.45 5.17
C GLU A 65 -30.97 -5.30 6.19
N ARG A 66 -31.18 -6.58 5.86
CA ARG A 66 -31.86 -7.52 6.74
C ARG A 66 -30.97 -7.82 7.94
N ASN A 67 -31.51 -7.59 9.14
CA ASN A 67 -30.82 -7.82 10.43
C ASN A 67 -29.42 -7.17 10.45
N PRO A 68 -29.32 -5.84 10.30
CA PRO A 68 -28.05 -5.19 9.95
C PRO A 68 -26.98 -5.37 11.03
N LYS A 69 -27.37 -5.43 12.31
CA LYS A 69 -26.44 -5.73 13.41
C LYS A 69 -25.81 -7.12 13.29
N GLU A 70 -26.61 -8.14 13.00
CA GLU A 70 -26.09 -9.50 12.81
C GLU A 70 -25.26 -9.60 11.52
N LEU A 71 -25.68 -8.91 10.46
CA LEU A 71 -24.95 -8.90 9.19
C LEU A 71 -23.56 -8.26 9.31
N ALA A 72 -23.44 -7.13 10.02
CA ALA A 72 -22.14 -6.48 10.27
C ALA A 72 -21.20 -7.42 11.04
N LYS A 73 -21.71 -8.07 12.09
CA LYS A 73 -20.98 -9.09 12.84
C LYS A 73 -20.50 -10.25 11.96
N LEU A 74 -21.39 -10.84 11.17
CA LEU A 74 -21.05 -11.95 10.27
C LEU A 74 -20.01 -11.56 9.21
N ARG A 75 -20.06 -10.33 8.68
CA ARG A 75 -19.03 -9.78 7.79
C ARG A 75 -17.68 -9.70 8.49
N GLY A 76 -17.65 -9.16 9.70
CA GLY A 76 -16.45 -9.06 10.52
C GLY A 76 -15.84 -10.42 10.84
N GLU A 77 -16.66 -11.39 11.25
CA GLU A 77 -16.23 -12.77 11.52
C GLU A 77 -15.71 -13.48 10.27
N ALA A 78 -16.37 -13.29 9.12
CA ALA A 78 -15.92 -13.85 7.84
C ALA A 78 -14.55 -13.29 7.44
N MET A 79 -14.35 -11.98 7.57
CA MET A 79 -13.07 -11.34 7.27
C MET A 79 -11.97 -11.75 8.25
N LYS A 80 -12.26 -11.77 9.55
CA LYS A 80 -11.31 -12.26 10.56
C LYS A 80 -10.89 -13.70 10.28
N SER A 81 -11.84 -14.56 9.95
CA SER A 81 -11.57 -15.95 9.57
C SER A 81 -10.72 -16.05 8.31
N PHE A 82 -10.91 -15.14 7.35
CA PHE A 82 -10.07 -15.05 6.16
C PHE A 82 -8.62 -14.66 6.52
N LEU A 83 -8.41 -13.58 7.28
CA LEU A 83 -7.08 -13.13 7.70
C LEU A 83 -6.34 -14.19 8.55
N VAL A 84 -7.04 -14.88 9.45
CA VAL A 84 -6.45 -15.98 10.23
C VAL A 84 -6.00 -17.13 9.32
N ARG A 85 -6.77 -17.47 8.28
CA ARG A 85 -6.35 -18.48 7.28
C ARG A 85 -5.14 -18.04 6.44
N LEU A 86 -4.93 -16.73 6.28
CA LEU A 86 -3.71 -16.19 5.66
C LEU A 86 -2.48 -16.29 6.58
N GLY A 87 -2.67 -16.64 7.86
CA GLY A 87 -1.59 -16.85 8.82
C GLY A 87 -1.49 -15.77 9.90
N MET A 88 -2.46 -14.85 10.00
CA MET A 88 -2.49 -13.91 11.13
C MET A 88 -2.85 -14.61 12.43
N ASN A 89 -2.21 -14.18 13.52
CA ASN A 89 -2.61 -14.60 14.85
C ASN A 89 -4.00 -14.01 15.18
N PRO A 90 -4.99 -14.81 15.62
CA PRO A 90 -6.32 -14.31 15.96
C PRO A 90 -6.36 -13.20 17.01
N GLN A 91 -5.33 -13.08 17.86
CA GLN A 91 -5.18 -12.04 18.87
C GLN A 91 -4.67 -10.71 18.30
N ASP A 92 -4.07 -10.73 17.11
CA ASP A 92 -3.59 -9.55 16.38
C ASP A 92 -4.66 -9.01 15.39
N VAL A 93 -5.90 -9.50 15.47
CA VAL A 93 -7.01 -9.12 14.58
C VAL A 93 -8.21 -8.65 15.40
N TRP A 94 -8.51 -7.36 15.32
CA TRP A 94 -9.68 -6.74 15.98
C TRP A 94 -10.79 -6.47 14.98
N VAL A 95 -12.04 -6.66 15.42
CA VAL A 95 -13.23 -6.39 14.63
C VAL A 95 -13.99 -5.26 15.32
N GLN A 96 -14.32 -4.23 14.55
CA GLN A 96 -15.22 -3.16 14.92
C GLN A 96 -16.47 -3.30 14.06
N GLU A 97 -17.63 -3.20 14.69
CA GLU A 97 -18.91 -3.34 14.01
C GLU A 97 -19.63 -2.00 14.04
N ARG A 98 -20.20 -1.59 12.91
CA ARG A 98 -21.02 -0.37 12.84
C ARG A 98 -22.22 -0.52 11.93
N ILE A 99 -23.22 0.32 12.16
CA ILE A 99 -24.37 0.44 11.28
C ILE A 99 -24.26 1.76 10.53
N ILE A 100 -24.21 1.69 9.20
CA ILE A 100 -24.22 2.86 8.34
C ILE A 100 -25.67 3.35 8.24
N GLN A 101 -25.86 4.59 8.68
CA GLN A 101 -27.11 5.32 8.48
C GLN A 101 -27.08 5.97 7.10
N GLY A 102 -28.24 6.12 6.49
CA GLY A 102 -28.39 6.82 5.23
C GLY A 102 -29.59 7.75 5.26
N LYS A 103 -29.58 8.72 4.35
CA LYS A 103 -30.77 9.51 4.04
C LYS A 103 -31.43 8.91 2.81
N ASP A 104 -32.74 8.70 2.86
CA ASP A 104 -33.53 8.18 1.74
C ASP A 104 -33.00 6.86 1.13
N GLY A 105 -32.47 5.97 1.97
CA GLY A 105 -31.93 4.68 1.54
C GLY A 105 -30.60 4.75 0.77
N LYS A 106 -29.90 5.88 0.84
CA LYS A 106 -28.55 6.05 0.26
C LYS A 106 -27.53 6.35 1.37
N PRO A 107 -26.36 5.69 1.35
CA PRO A 107 -25.28 6.04 2.27
C PRO A 107 -24.68 7.40 1.91
N ASP A 108 -24.01 8.01 2.87
CA ASP A 108 -23.08 9.11 2.59
C ASP A 108 -22.03 8.61 1.58
N PRO A 109 -21.60 9.40 0.58
CA PRO A 109 -20.50 9.04 -0.31
C PRO A 109 -19.25 8.50 0.40
N ASP A 110 -18.97 8.95 1.63
CA ASP A 110 -17.82 8.49 2.41
C ASP A 110 -18.08 7.15 3.16
N ASP A 111 -19.33 6.69 3.20
CA ASP A 111 -19.80 5.49 3.92
C ASP A 111 -20.34 4.40 2.97
N VAL A 112 -19.76 4.28 1.78
CA VAL A 112 -20.19 3.28 0.79
C VAL A 112 -19.64 1.87 1.04
N HIS A 113 -18.64 1.73 1.91
CA HIS A 113 -17.90 0.49 2.13
C HIS A 113 -18.44 -0.29 3.33
N GLN A 114 -18.72 -1.59 3.14
CA GLN A 114 -19.23 -2.46 4.20
C GLN A 114 -18.12 -3.22 4.92
N VAL A 115 -16.92 -3.33 4.34
CA VAL A 115 -15.76 -3.90 5.03
C VAL A 115 -14.52 -3.08 4.72
N GLY A 116 -13.88 -2.57 5.76
CA GLY A 116 -12.54 -1.98 5.74
C GLY A 116 -11.55 -2.89 6.47
N VAL A 117 -10.32 -3.02 5.95
CA VAL A 117 -9.23 -3.72 6.64
C VAL A 117 -8.02 -2.81 6.66
N GLU A 118 -7.60 -2.40 7.87
CA GLU A 118 -6.38 -1.62 8.10
C GLU A 118 -5.30 -2.54 8.68
N PHE A 119 -4.16 -2.65 8.01
CA PHE A 119 -2.97 -3.30 8.55
C PHE A 119 -2.01 -2.27 9.13
N VAL A 120 -1.45 -2.56 10.31
CA VAL A 120 -0.45 -1.71 10.98
C VAL A 120 0.73 -2.55 11.49
N PRO A 121 1.95 -2.00 11.56
CA PRO A 121 3.10 -2.75 12.02
C PRO A 121 3.00 -3.07 13.52
N LYS A 122 3.43 -4.27 13.90
CA LYS A 122 3.66 -4.60 15.31
C LYS A 122 5.02 -4.07 15.69
N CYS A 123 5.05 -2.97 16.44
CA CYS A 123 6.32 -2.35 16.79
C CYS A 123 7.05 -3.15 17.88
N PRO A 124 8.37 -3.39 17.70
CA PRO A 124 9.20 -3.90 18.79
C PRO A 124 9.34 -2.85 19.90
N PRO A 125 9.95 -3.18 21.06
CA PRO A 125 10.12 -2.24 22.18
C PRO A 125 10.80 -0.92 21.81
N GLU A 126 11.70 -0.93 20.82
CA GLU A 126 12.37 0.25 20.26
C GLU A 126 11.46 1.12 19.36
N GLY A 127 10.30 0.61 18.97
CA GLY A 127 9.29 1.27 18.15
C GLY A 127 9.47 1.07 16.63
N CYS A 128 8.57 1.68 15.84
CA CYS A 128 8.54 1.57 14.38
C CYS A 128 9.14 2.78 13.65
N GLN A 129 9.85 3.68 14.34
CA GLN A 129 10.33 4.94 13.76
C GLN A 129 11.32 4.70 12.60
N SER A 130 12.03 3.58 12.61
CA SER A 130 12.94 3.17 11.53
C SER A 130 12.21 2.95 10.20
N LEU A 131 10.95 2.51 10.23
CA LEU A 131 10.13 2.32 9.02
C LEU A 131 9.94 3.63 8.27
N CYS A 132 9.74 4.72 9.00
CA CYS A 132 9.58 6.07 8.45
C CYS A 132 10.83 6.60 7.75
N ASN A 133 11.99 6.04 8.10
CA ASN A 133 13.28 6.40 7.52
C ASN A 133 13.72 5.40 6.44
N THR A 134 12.96 4.32 6.23
CA THR A 134 13.29 3.26 5.28
C THR A 134 12.94 3.72 3.86
N PRO A 135 13.94 3.87 2.99
CA PRO A 135 13.67 4.30 1.63
C PRO A 135 12.84 3.27 0.87
N GLY A 136 11.77 3.75 0.22
CA GLY A 136 10.98 2.93 -0.70
C GLY A 136 10.00 1.98 -0.01
N LEU A 137 9.92 2.03 1.33
CA LEU A 137 8.97 1.24 2.11
C LEU A 137 7.55 1.44 1.60
N GLN A 138 6.84 0.35 1.34
CA GLN A 138 5.42 0.38 0.99
C GLN A 138 4.57 0.58 2.25
N GLY A 139 3.42 1.25 2.11
CA GLY A 139 2.50 1.55 3.22
C GLY A 139 2.81 2.83 4.02
N VAL A 140 3.82 3.62 3.68
CA VAL A 140 4.03 4.92 4.36
C VAL A 140 3.03 5.95 3.82
N VAL A 141 1.99 6.29 4.60
CA VAL A 141 0.90 7.18 4.17
C VAL A 141 1.09 8.64 4.58
N SER A 142 1.99 8.93 5.53
CA SER A 142 2.34 10.31 5.89
C SER A 142 3.72 10.40 6.55
N TYR A 143 4.41 11.52 6.33
CA TYR A 143 5.68 11.86 6.99
C TYR A 143 5.47 13.03 7.96
N ALA A 144 5.71 12.76 9.23
CA ALA A 144 5.99 13.79 10.21
C ALA A 144 7.50 14.03 10.23
N VAL A 145 7.97 15.12 9.63
CA VAL A 145 9.40 15.46 9.66
C VAL A 145 9.75 15.92 11.09
N THR A 146 10.48 15.06 11.81
CA THR A 146 11.04 15.37 13.13
C THR A 146 12.52 14.98 13.16
N ALA A 147 13.25 15.37 14.20
CA ALA A 147 14.64 14.93 14.36
C ALA A 147 14.78 13.39 14.46
N ALA A 148 13.74 12.68 14.95
CA ALA A 148 13.74 11.21 15.05
C ALA A 148 13.20 10.51 13.78
N THR A 149 12.41 11.22 12.98
CA THR A 149 11.83 10.76 11.72
C THR A 149 12.09 11.79 10.61
N PRO A 150 13.37 12.01 10.23
CA PRO A 150 13.70 12.96 9.17
C PRO A 150 13.14 12.54 7.80
N GLY A 151 12.65 11.30 7.68
CA GLY A 151 12.31 10.67 6.41
C GLY A 151 13.53 9.97 5.83
N PRO A 152 13.35 9.25 4.71
CA PRO A 152 14.47 8.64 4.01
C PRO A 152 15.47 9.71 3.57
N LEU A 153 16.77 9.36 3.58
CA LEU A 153 17.80 10.23 3.03
C LEU A 153 17.46 10.62 1.59
N PRO A 154 17.85 11.82 1.11
CA PRO A 154 17.55 12.27 -0.26
C PRO A 154 17.94 11.27 -1.35
N ASP A 155 18.98 10.47 -1.10
CA ASP A 155 19.49 9.44 -1.99
C ASP A 155 19.15 8.00 -1.54
N GLY A 156 18.39 7.82 -0.46
CA GLY A 156 18.10 6.49 0.09
C GLY A 156 17.36 5.57 -0.89
N ASN A 157 16.60 6.15 -1.82
CA ASN A 157 15.91 5.43 -2.88
C ASN A 157 16.76 5.16 -4.13
N ARG A 158 18.02 5.59 -4.18
CA ARG A 158 18.91 5.30 -5.30
C ARG A 158 19.02 3.79 -5.47
N PHE A 159 18.83 3.35 -6.70
CA PHE A 159 19.19 2.03 -7.17
C PHE A 159 20.31 2.18 -8.19
N THR A 160 20.94 1.09 -8.60
CA THR A 160 21.91 1.11 -9.69
C THR A 160 21.70 -0.13 -10.55
N CYS A 161 21.96 0.04 -11.84
CA CYS A 161 21.93 -1.04 -12.81
C CYS A 161 23.35 -1.59 -13.10
N ALA A 162 24.36 -1.08 -12.39
CA ALA A 162 25.78 -1.34 -12.60
C ALA A 162 26.23 -1.13 -14.06
N ASP A 163 25.63 -0.18 -14.78
CA ASP A 163 25.94 0.13 -16.17
C ASP A 163 26.64 1.49 -16.31
N LYS A 164 27.69 1.54 -17.14
CA LYS A 164 28.47 2.76 -17.43
C LYS A 164 27.66 3.91 -18.05
N ARG A 165 26.46 3.61 -18.57
CA ARG A 165 25.53 4.59 -19.16
C ARG A 165 24.65 5.26 -18.11
N GLU A 166 24.69 4.83 -16.85
CA GLU A 166 23.99 5.51 -15.77
C GLU A 166 24.49 6.96 -15.62
N PRO A 167 23.60 7.93 -15.44
CA PRO A 167 23.99 9.32 -15.28
C PRO A 167 24.70 9.54 -13.95
N THR A 168 25.82 10.27 -13.97
CA THR A 168 26.56 10.67 -12.76
C THR A 168 25.67 11.46 -11.79
N THR A 169 24.75 12.26 -12.33
CA THR A 169 23.75 13.01 -11.59
C THR A 169 22.35 12.60 -12.06
N ALA A 170 21.79 11.58 -11.41
CA ALA A 170 20.45 11.08 -11.69
C ALA A 170 19.36 11.82 -10.88
N ARG A 171 18.25 12.12 -11.54
CA ARG A 171 16.94 12.36 -10.90
C ARG A 171 16.09 11.10 -11.08
N ILE A 172 15.38 10.69 -10.03
CA ILE A 172 14.41 9.58 -10.12
C ILE A 172 13.04 10.15 -10.51
N VAL A 173 12.46 9.62 -11.58
CA VAL A 173 11.06 9.87 -11.97
C VAL A 173 10.24 8.64 -11.62
N THR A 174 9.17 8.84 -10.84
CA THR A 174 8.26 7.76 -10.41
C THR A 174 6.92 7.87 -11.13
N THR A 175 6.44 6.76 -11.67
CA THR A 175 5.08 6.62 -12.21
C THR A 175 4.43 5.35 -11.67
N GLN A 176 3.11 5.24 -11.81
CA GLN A 176 2.35 4.05 -11.46
C GLN A 176 1.57 3.56 -12.68
N ARG A 177 1.48 2.24 -12.84
CA ARG A 177 0.74 1.60 -13.92
C ARG A 177 -0.21 0.55 -13.36
N TRP A 178 -1.49 0.65 -13.72
CA TRP A 178 -2.47 -0.37 -13.40
C TRP A 178 -2.31 -1.59 -14.31
N THR A 179 -2.31 -2.77 -13.72
CA THR A 179 -2.29 -4.07 -14.40
C THR A 179 -3.54 -4.83 -14.01
N PRO A 180 -4.51 -5.08 -14.92
CA PRO A 180 -5.79 -5.70 -14.56
C PRO A 180 -5.66 -7.20 -14.28
N HIS A 181 -4.75 -7.89 -14.97
CA HIS A 181 -4.51 -9.31 -14.86
C HIS A 181 -3.02 -9.60 -14.86
N THR A 182 -2.60 -10.62 -14.11
CA THR A 182 -1.20 -11.04 -14.10
C THR A 182 -0.75 -11.42 -15.52
N GLU A 183 0.30 -10.76 -16.00
CA GLU A 183 0.86 -10.96 -17.33
C GLU A 183 2.39 -10.95 -17.29
N ASP A 184 3.00 -11.79 -18.13
CA ASP A 184 4.43 -11.72 -18.40
C ASP A 184 4.63 -10.79 -19.61
N LYS A 185 5.30 -9.66 -19.41
CA LYS A 185 5.41 -8.63 -20.45
C LYS A 185 6.62 -7.71 -20.24
N ALA A 186 7.12 -7.16 -21.36
CA ALA A 186 8.06 -6.04 -21.35
C ALA A 186 7.29 -4.71 -21.35
N LEU A 187 7.72 -3.76 -20.54
CA LEU A 187 7.20 -2.40 -20.53
C LEU A 187 7.96 -1.54 -21.52
N PHE A 188 7.24 -0.68 -22.23
CA PHE A 188 7.83 0.40 -23.00
C PHE A 188 7.82 1.67 -22.16
N LEU A 189 9.00 2.21 -21.86
CA LEU A 189 9.17 3.40 -21.04
C LEU A 189 9.45 4.60 -21.95
N GLU A 190 8.67 5.66 -21.80
CA GLU A 190 8.82 6.88 -22.58
C GLU A 190 8.66 8.14 -21.72
N SER A 191 9.25 9.24 -22.19
CA SER A 191 9.06 10.58 -21.65
C SER A 191 8.74 11.53 -22.79
N SER A 192 7.62 12.26 -22.69
CA SER A 192 7.16 13.21 -23.71
C SER A 192 7.15 12.60 -25.13
N SER A 193 6.64 11.36 -25.24
CA SER A 193 6.56 10.59 -26.49
C SER A 193 7.91 10.23 -27.13
N LYS A 194 9.00 10.27 -26.35
CA LYS A 194 10.31 9.74 -26.74
C LYS A 194 10.64 8.49 -25.93
N PRO A 195 11.08 7.39 -26.57
CA PRO A 195 11.55 6.21 -25.84
C PRO A 195 12.69 6.57 -24.89
N LEU A 196 12.60 6.08 -23.65
CA LEU A 196 13.68 6.17 -22.68
C LEU A 196 14.68 5.04 -22.94
N ALA A 197 15.52 5.18 -23.97
CA ALA A 197 16.51 4.18 -24.33
C ALA A 197 17.74 4.20 -23.40
N HIS A 198 18.26 3.03 -23.04
CA HIS A 198 19.42 2.87 -22.15
C HIS A 198 19.30 3.61 -20.82
N VAL A 199 18.10 3.57 -20.24
CA VAL A 199 17.79 4.18 -18.95
C VAL A 199 17.68 3.09 -17.90
N CYS A 200 18.33 3.32 -16.76
CA CYS A 200 18.20 2.44 -15.60
C CYS A 200 16.81 2.58 -15.00
N TYR A 201 16.13 1.45 -14.79
CA TYR A 201 14.79 1.38 -14.21
C TYR A 201 14.76 0.47 -12.98
N ARG A 202 13.83 0.76 -12.07
CA ARG A 202 13.36 -0.13 -11.01
C ARG A 202 11.85 -0.24 -11.12
N ILE A 203 11.35 -1.45 -11.27
CA ILE A 203 9.92 -1.76 -11.33
C ILE A 203 9.58 -2.60 -10.11
N THR A 204 8.59 -2.16 -9.34
CA THR A 204 8.19 -2.79 -8.09
C THR A 204 6.73 -3.21 -8.17
N THR A 205 6.50 -4.52 -8.01
CA THR A 205 5.18 -5.14 -7.82
C THR A 205 4.97 -5.47 -6.34
N SER A 206 3.83 -6.06 -5.99
CA SER A 206 3.62 -6.58 -4.63
C SER A 206 4.48 -7.80 -4.27
N ALA A 207 5.12 -8.45 -5.25
CA ALA A 207 5.88 -9.68 -5.00
C ALA A 207 7.36 -9.62 -5.44
N ALA A 208 7.75 -8.63 -6.25
CA ALA A 208 9.08 -8.58 -6.84
C ALA A 208 9.56 -7.17 -7.12
N HIS A 209 10.88 -7.02 -7.10
CA HIS A 209 11.58 -5.85 -7.60
C HIS A 209 12.43 -6.25 -8.80
N TYR A 210 12.25 -5.56 -9.92
CA TYR A 210 13.02 -5.73 -11.14
C TYR A 210 13.89 -4.50 -11.35
N VAL A 211 15.19 -4.69 -11.52
CA VAL A 211 16.14 -3.61 -11.81
C VAL A 211 16.88 -3.96 -13.09
N GLY A 212 16.96 -3.02 -14.03
CA GLY A 212 17.60 -3.26 -15.31
C GLY A 212 17.72 -2.02 -16.18
N MET A 213 18.31 -2.18 -17.36
CA MET A 213 18.45 -1.13 -18.36
C MET A 213 17.42 -1.35 -19.47
N THR A 214 16.82 -0.26 -19.95
CA THR A 214 16.02 -0.35 -21.18
C THR A 214 16.91 -0.54 -22.42
N ASP A 215 16.35 -1.20 -23.44
CA ASP A 215 17.00 -1.36 -24.74
C ASP A 215 16.98 -0.06 -25.58
N GLU A 216 17.43 -0.15 -26.84
CA GLU A 216 17.43 0.98 -27.79
C GLU A 216 16.04 1.55 -28.09
N ARG A 217 15.00 0.74 -27.87
CA ARG A 217 13.61 1.11 -28.08
C ARG A 217 12.94 1.51 -26.77
N GLY A 218 13.67 1.64 -25.65
CA GLY A 218 13.06 1.95 -24.36
C GLY A 218 12.24 0.79 -23.78
N GLN A 219 12.44 -0.44 -24.24
CA GLN A 219 11.78 -1.62 -23.69
C GLN A 219 12.58 -2.20 -22.52
N THR A 220 11.87 -2.63 -21.48
CA THR A 220 12.45 -3.40 -20.38
C THR A 220 12.65 -4.86 -20.76
N GLU A 221 13.36 -5.61 -19.91
CA GLU A 221 13.23 -7.07 -19.94
C GLU A 221 11.79 -7.50 -19.66
N ARG A 222 11.45 -8.73 -20.06
CA ARG A 222 10.15 -9.31 -19.71
C ARG A 222 10.11 -9.58 -18.22
N MET A 223 8.99 -9.23 -17.60
CA MET A 223 8.77 -9.44 -16.17
C MET A 223 7.35 -9.87 -15.91
N GLN A 224 7.13 -10.51 -14.76
CA GLN A 224 5.79 -10.83 -14.30
C GLN A 224 5.18 -9.60 -13.62
N LEU A 225 4.26 -8.94 -14.32
CA LEU A 225 3.39 -7.91 -13.76
C LEU A 225 2.20 -8.61 -13.13
N LEU A 226 1.90 -8.30 -11.87
CA LEU A 226 0.76 -8.89 -11.19
C LEU A 226 -0.48 -8.03 -11.40
N GLY A 227 -1.65 -8.65 -11.48
CA GLY A 227 -2.92 -7.93 -11.55
C GLY A 227 -3.99 -8.62 -10.69
N PRO A 228 -5.00 -7.90 -10.15
CA PRO A 228 -5.26 -6.47 -10.34
C PRO A 228 -4.44 -5.59 -9.37
N GLU A 229 -3.40 -4.87 -9.81
CA GLU A 229 -2.60 -4.00 -8.92
C GLU A 229 -1.94 -2.82 -9.65
N TYR A 230 -1.49 -1.82 -8.88
CA TYR A 230 -0.59 -0.77 -9.37
C TYR A 230 0.87 -1.17 -9.21
N THR A 231 1.58 -1.26 -10.33
CA THR A 231 3.03 -1.42 -10.36
C THR A 231 3.69 -0.04 -10.28
N ARG A 232 4.67 0.13 -9.39
CA ARG A 232 5.49 1.35 -9.31
C ARG A 232 6.65 1.23 -10.29
N ILE A 233 6.85 2.25 -11.11
CA ILE A 233 7.94 2.32 -12.10
C ILE A 233 8.80 3.53 -11.76
N GLU A 234 10.08 3.31 -11.55
CA GLU A 234 11.07 4.33 -11.25
C GLU A 234 12.15 4.29 -12.33
N VAL A 235 12.52 5.45 -12.88
CA VAL A 235 13.57 5.57 -13.90
C VAL A 235 14.58 6.64 -13.51
N GLN A 236 15.85 6.39 -13.81
CA GLN A 236 16.92 7.35 -13.61
C GLN A 236 17.15 8.18 -14.87
N VAL A 237 16.78 9.46 -14.81
CA VAL A 237 17.04 10.40 -15.89
C VAL A 237 18.17 11.34 -15.52
N ASP A 238 18.94 11.77 -16.52
CA ASP A 238 19.99 12.77 -16.35
C ASP A 238 19.35 14.10 -15.90
N ALA A 239 19.68 14.55 -14.68
CA ALA A 239 19.13 15.77 -14.08
C ALA A 239 19.51 17.04 -14.84
N THR A 240 20.47 16.96 -15.77
CA THR A 240 20.93 18.11 -16.58
C THR A 240 20.28 18.18 -17.96
N LYS A 241 19.56 17.13 -18.40
CA LYS A 241 18.98 17.03 -19.74
C LYS A 241 17.46 17.15 -19.79
N TYR A 242 16.78 17.13 -18.63
CA TYR A 242 15.33 17.14 -18.50
C TYR A 242 14.85 18.10 -17.42
#